data_AF-K2D3Q4-F1
#
_entry.id   AF-K2D3Q4-F1
#
_cell.length_a   1.000
_cell.length_b   1.000
_cell.length_c   1.000
_cell.angle_alpha   90.00
_cell.angle_beta   90.00
_cell.angle_gamma   90.00
#
_symmetry.space_group_name_H-M   'P 1'
#
loop_
_entity.id
_entity.type
_entity.pdbx_description
1 polymer ?
#
loop_
_entity_poly.entity_id
_entity_poly.type
_entity_poly.pdbx_seq_one_letter_code
_entity_poly.pdbx_strand_id
1 'polypeptide(L)'
;MAADARNIDATELIVIPGLVNTHHHFYQTLTRNFPKVQDAKLFTWLVRLYPLWARITPDDFGLATTIATLELLKSGCTTAVDHSYLVPDGQSNLYYKQVEAA
;
A
#
# COMPACT_ATOMS: atom_id res chain seq x y z
N MET A 1 -29.58 4.71 -22.56
CA MET A 1 -28.30 4.22 -22.00
C MET A 1 -27.33 4.03 -23.16
N ALA A 2 -26.03 4.20 -22.94
CA ALA A 2 -25.03 3.95 -23.99
C ALA A 2 -25.15 2.50 -24.46
N ALA A 3 -25.01 2.26 -25.77
CA ALA A 3 -25.27 0.96 -26.39
C ALA A 3 -24.28 -0.16 -25.94
N ASP A 4 -23.21 0.22 -25.26
CA ASP A 4 -22.10 -0.60 -24.78
C ASP A 4 -22.05 -0.71 -23.23
N ALA A 5 -23.06 -0.22 -22.52
CA ALA A 5 -23.08 -0.26 -21.06
C ALA A 5 -23.20 -1.70 -20.53
N ARG A 6 -22.31 -2.07 -19.60
CA ARG A 6 -22.41 -3.34 -18.86
C ARG A 6 -23.41 -3.22 -17.72
N ASN A 7 -24.44 -4.07 -17.73
CA ASN A 7 -25.37 -4.22 -16.60
C ASN A 7 -24.80 -5.19 -15.56
N ILE A 8 -24.84 -4.79 -14.29
CA ILE A 8 -24.47 -5.62 -13.14
C ILE A 8 -25.71 -5.75 -12.25
N ASP A 9 -26.18 -6.97 -12.02
CA ASP A 9 -27.28 -7.23 -11.10
C ASP A 9 -26.77 -7.17 -9.65
N ALA A 10 -27.32 -6.23 -8.88
CA ALA A 10 -26.97 -5.98 -7.49
C ALA A 10 -28.20 -6.05 -6.56
N THR A 11 -29.26 -6.76 -6.96
CA THR A 11 -30.57 -6.76 -6.28
C THR A 11 -30.48 -7.06 -4.78
N GLU A 12 -29.59 -7.96 -4.37
CA GLU A 12 -29.40 -8.38 -2.96
C GLU A 12 -28.11 -7.80 -2.34
N LEU A 13 -27.52 -6.77 -2.96
CA LEU A 13 -26.26 -6.17 -2.53
C LEU A 13 -26.46 -4.69 -2.15
N ILE A 14 -25.62 -4.21 -1.22
CA ILE A 14 -25.51 -2.78 -0.95
C ILE A 14 -24.39 -2.21 -1.81
N VAL A 15 -24.72 -1.21 -2.62
CA VAL A 15 -23.74 -0.43 -3.38
C VAL A 15 -23.41 0.83 -2.59
N ILE A 16 -22.12 1.03 -2.30
CA ILE A 16 -21.60 2.24 -1.64
C ILE A 16 -20.61 2.97 -2.55
N PRO A 17 -20.37 4.28 -2.35
CA PRO A 17 -19.22 4.95 -2.94
C PRO A 17 -17.92 4.24 -2.52
N GLY A 18 -16.94 4.22 -3.43
CA GLY A 18 -15.63 3.65 -3.14
C GLY A 18 -14.97 4.37 -1.95
N LEU A 19 -14.37 3.60 -1.05
CA LEU A 19 -13.75 4.14 0.15
C LEU A 19 -12.47 4.90 -0.21
N VAL A 20 -12.14 5.91 0.60
CA VAL A 20 -10.94 6.74 0.45
C VAL A 20 -10.01 6.48 1.63
N ASN A 21 -8.85 5.88 1.36
CA ASN A 21 -7.79 5.72 2.35
C ASN A 21 -6.84 6.91 2.33
N THR A 22 -6.97 7.83 3.28
CA THR A 22 -6.24 9.11 3.25
C THR A 22 -4.80 9.03 3.76
N HIS A 23 -4.35 7.87 4.26
CA HIS A 23 -3.00 7.68 4.80
C HIS A 23 -2.56 6.22 4.73
N HIS A 24 -1.34 5.96 4.27
CA HIS A 24 -0.72 4.64 4.34
C HIS A 24 0.81 4.74 4.31
N HIS A 25 1.49 3.62 4.57
CA HIS A 25 2.91 3.40 4.25
C HIS A 25 3.03 2.06 3.49
N PHE A 26 2.94 2.08 2.16
CA PHE A 26 2.83 0.86 1.32
C PHE A 26 4.01 -0.09 1.53
N TYR A 27 5.24 0.43 1.53
CA TYR A 27 6.46 -0.38 1.72
C TYR A 27 6.46 -1.17 3.05
N GLN A 28 5.73 -0.71 4.08
CA GLN A 28 5.67 -1.40 5.36
C GLN A 28 4.84 -2.70 5.31
N THR A 29 4.01 -2.89 4.28
CA THR A 29 3.23 -4.11 4.06
C THR A 29 4.11 -5.36 4.02
N LEU A 30 5.33 -5.26 3.47
CA LEU A 30 6.30 -6.36 3.40
C LEU A 30 6.89 -6.77 4.77
N THR A 31 6.70 -5.95 5.79
CA THR A 31 7.34 -6.13 7.12
C THR A 31 6.33 -6.25 8.26
N ARG A 32 5.06 -6.49 7.92
CA ARG A 32 4.00 -6.77 8.90
C ARG A 32 4.37 -7.98 9.77
N ASN A 33 3.93 -7.92 11.02
CA ASN A 33 4.13 -9.00 12.01
C ASN A 33 5.60 -9.35 12.31
N PHE A 34 6.55 -8.45 12.06
CA PHE A 34 7.96 -8.70 12.35
C PHE A 34 8.20 -8.94 13.87
N PRO A 35 8.63 -10.14 14.30
CA PRO A 35 8.59 -10.54 15.72
C PRO A 35 9.36 -9.62 16.66
N LYS A 36 10.43 -8.98 16.19
CA LYS A 36 11.30 -8.14 17.03
C LYS A 36 10.65 -6.82 17.46
N VAL A 37 9.49 -6.46 16.91
CA VAL A 37 8.86 -5.16 17.13
C VAL A 37 7.37 -5.21 17.46
N GLN A 38 6.77 -6.40 17.64
CA GLN A 38 5.33 -6.55 17.89
C GLN A 38 4.86 -5.78 19.14
N ASP A 39 5.66 -5.81 20.22
CA ASP A 39 5.36 -5.13 21.49
C ASP A 39 6.17 -3.83 21.69
N ALA A 40 6.85 -3.35 20.65
CA ALA A 40 7.73 -2.19 20.76
C ALA A 40 6.93 -0.88 20.74
N LYS A 41 7.31 0.08 21.59
CA LYS A 41 6.84 1.48 21.49
C LYS A 41 7.37 2.12 20.21
N LEU A 42 6.69 3.17 19.72
CA LEU A 42 6.94 3.81 18.42
C LEU A 42 8.42 4.04 18.08
N PHE A 43 9.19 4.73 18.93
CA PHE A 43 10.59 5.01 18.63
C PHE A 43 11.47 3.76 18.62
N THR A 44 11.19 2.80 19.51
CA THR A 44 11.87 1.50 19.51
C THR A 44 11.51 0.70 18.26
N TRP A 45 10.25 0.74 17.84
CA TRP A 45 9.76 0.12 16.60
C TRP A 45 10.44 0.71 15.37
N LEU A 46 10.51 2.05 15.26
CA LEU A 46 11.17 2.77 14.17
C LEU A 46 12.66 2.40 14.08
N VAL A 47 13.41 2.58 15.18
CA VAL A 47 14.86 2.30 15.21
C VAL A 47 15.16 0.83 14.89
N ARG A 48 14.30 -0.10 15.30
CA ARG A 48 14.47 -1.53 14.98
C ARG A 48 14.13 -1.88 13.54
N LEU A 49 13.23 -1.15 12.89
CA LEU A 49 12.84 -1.40 11.50
C LEU A 49 13.67 -0.64 10.47
N TYR A 50 14.27 0.51 10.81
CA TYR A 50 15.13 1.24 9.88
C TYR A 50 16.24 0.37 9.24
N PRO A 51 16.98 -0.48 9.98
CA PRO A 51 17.98 -1.36 9.37
C PRO A 51 17.41 -2.41 8.39
N LEU A 52 16.13 -2.79 8.56
CA LEU A 52 15.42 -3.67 7.65
C LEU A 52 14.98 -2.87 6.41
N TRP A 53 14.35 -1.72 6.60
CA TRP A 53 13.88 -0.86 5.53
C TRP A 53 15.00 -0.25 4.69
N ALA A 54 16.20 -0.05 5.27
CA ALA A 54 17.39 0.37 4.53
C ALA A 54 17.81 -0.63 3.43
N ARG A 55 17.26 -1.85 3.42
CA ARG A 55 17.55 -2.89 2.42
C ARG A 55 16.48 -3.01 1.34
N ILE A 56 15.42 -2.22 1.42
CA ILE A 56 14.34 -2.22 0.42
C ILE A 56 14.89 -1.74 -0.91
N THR A 57 14.61 -2.50 -1.95
CA THR A 57 14.95 -2.17 -3.34
C THR A 57 13.79 -1.49 -4.05
N PRO A 58 14.02 -0.86 -5.22
CA PRO A 58 12.93 -0.35 -6.05
C PRO A 58 11.88 -1.41 -6.44
N ASP A 59 12.31 -2.66 -6.68
CA ASP A 59 11.39 -3.75 -7.02
C ASP A 59 10.54 -4.19 -5.81
N ASP A 60 11.11 -4.17 -4.60
CA ASP A 60 10.35 -4.37 -3.36
C ASP A 60 9.27 -3.28 -3.19
N PHE A 61 9.59 -2.03 -3.55
CA PHE A 61 8.64 -0.91 -3.51
C PHE A 61 7.46 -1.13 -4.47
N GLY A 62 7.74 -1.59 -5.69
CA GLY A 62 6.72 -1.97 -6.66
C GLY A 62 5.84 -3.11 -6.14
N LEU A 63 6.47 -4.19 -5.63
CA LEU A 63 5.75 -5.33 -5.05
C LEU A 63 4.87 -4.91 -3.87
N ALA A 64 5.39 -4.10 -2.95
CA ALA A 64 4.65 -3.60 -1.80
C ALA A 64 3.43 -2.76 -2.23
N THR A 65 3.59 -1.97 -3.29
CA THR A 65 2.51 -1.17 -3.88
C THR A 65 1.41 -2.08 -4.41
N THR A 66 1.75 -3.07 -5.24
CA THR A 66 0.77 -4.03 -5.77
C THR A 66 0.02 -4.76 -4.64
N ILE A 67 0.72 -5.23 -3.60
CA ILE A 67 0.07 -5.92 -2.48
C ILE A 67 -0.87 -4.96 -1.73
N ALA A 68 -0.41 -3.76 -1.39
CA ALA A 68 -1.20 -2.78 -0.67
C ALA A 68 -2.46 -2.36 -1.46
N THR A 69 -2.34 -2.08 -2.76
CA THR A 69 -3.48 -1.68 -3.59
C THR A 69 -4.48 -2.81 -3.79
N LEU A 70 -4.02 -4.06 -3.95
CA LEU A 70 -4.92 -5.23 -4.05
C LEU A 70 -5.69 -5.47 -2.75
N GLU A 71 -5.05 -5.33 -1.58
CA GLU A 71 -5.74 -5.43 -0.29
C GLU A 71 -6.78 -4.31 -0.10
N LEU A 72 -6.46 -3.09 -0.52
CA LEU A 72 -7.38 -1.95 -0.49
C LEU A 72 -8.58 -2.16 -1.42
N LEU A 73 -8.35 -2.60 -2.66
CA LEU A 73 -9.41 -2.89 -3.62
C LEU A 73 -10.33 -4.01 -3.12
N LYS A 74 -9.76 -5.07 -2.54
CA LYS A 74 -10.53 -6.18 -1.94
C LYS A 74 -11.40 -5.76 -0.76
N SER A 75 -11.10 -4.63 -0.13
CA SER A 75 -11.87 -4.06 0.97
C SER A 75 -12.75 -2.87 0.56
N GLY A 76 -12.88 -2.60 -0.74
CA GLY A 76 -13.76 -1.55 -1.27
C GLY A 76 -13.13 -0.15 -1.32
N CYS A 77 -11.83 -0.02 -1.04
CA CYS A 77 -11.10 1.23 -1.20
C CYS A 77 -10.67 1.40 -2.66
N THR A 78 -11.09 2.52 -3.27
CA THR A 78 -10.81 2.85 -4.67
C THR A 78 -9.84 4.02 -4.83
N THR A 79 -9.60 4.77 -3.76
CA THR A 79 -8.70 5.94 -3.76
C THR A 79 -7.82 5.89 -2.53
N ALA A 80 -6.51 6.03 -2.70
CA ALA A 80 -5.57 6.00 -1.59
C ALA A 80 -4.46 7.04 -1.72
N VAL A 81 -3.93 7.49 -0.58
CA VAL A 81 -2.69 8.25 -0.47
C VAL A 81 -1.67 7.41 0.27
N ASP A 82 -0.46 7.33 -0.27
CA ASP A 82 0.67 6.70 0.38
C ASP A 82 1.68 7.76 0.85
N HIS A 83 2.10 7.66 2.10
CA HIS A 83 3.16 8.47 2.66
C HIS A 83 4.48 7.71 2.61
N SER A 84 5.12 7.75 1.45
CA SER A 84 6.45 7.18 1.23
C SER A 84 7.54 8.24 1.46
N TYR A 85 8.20 8.13 2.62
CA TYR A 85 9.29 9.03 3.03
C TYR A 85 10.68 8.36 2.98
N LEU A 86 10.74 7.06 2.70
CA LEU A 86 11.95 6.27 2.75
C LEU A 86 12.68 6.34 1.40
N VAL A 87 13.95 6.71 1.40
CA VAL A 87 14.83 6.64 0.22
C VAL A 87 16.14 5.93 0.59
N PRO A 88 16.15 4.59 0.60
CA PRO A 88 17.35 3.82 0.93
C PRO A 88 18.47 4.10 -0.06
N ASP A 89 19.65 4.45 0.43
CA ASP A 89 20.86 4.73 -0.37
C ASP A 89 20.67 5.74 -1.51
N GLY A 90 19.71 6.68 -1.37
CA GLY A 90 19.44 7.69 -2.39
C GLY A 90 18.76 7.15 -3.67
N GLN A 91 18.21 5.94 -3.64
CA GLN A 91 17.53 5.28 -4.77
C GLN A 91 16.17 5.91 -5.09
N SER A 92 16.14 7.14 -5.60
CA SER A 92 14.89 7.87 -5.91
C SER A 92 14.01 7.18 -6.97
N ASN A 93 14.56 6.23 -7.73
CA ASN A 93 13.80 5.46 -8.71
C ASN A 93 12.75 4.52 -8.10
N LEU A 94 12.77 4.29 -6.78
CA LEU A 94 11.69 3.60 -6.08
C LEU A 94 10.33 4.25 -6.29
N TYR A 95 10.27 5.59 -6.43
CA TYR A 95 9.00 6.29 -6.62
C TYR A 95 8.42 6.03 -8.01
N TYR A 96 9.27 5.84 -9.03
CA TYR A 96 8.79 5.44 -10.36
C TYR A 96 8.21 4.03 -10.34
N LYS A 97 8.88 3.10 -9.64
CA LYS A 97 8.38 1.72 -9.46
C LYS A 97 7.04 1.68 -8.73
N GLN A 98 6.83 2.55 -7.75
CA GLN A 98 5.54 2.69 -7.08
C GLN A 98 4.46 3.19 -8.04
N VAL A 99 4.72 4.21 -8.85
CA VAL A 99 3.75 4.74 -9.82
C VAL A 99 3.43 3.71 -10.91
N GLU A 100 4.43 2.97 -11.39
CA GLU A 100 4.24 1.89 -12.38
C GLU A 100 3.37 0.74 -11.84
N ALA A 101 3.40 0.48 -10.53
CA ALA A 101 2.71 -0.63 -9.88
C ALA A 101 1.32 -0.29 -9.33
N ALA A 102 0.94 1.00 -9.30
CA ALA A 102 -0.31 1.51 -8.73
C ALA A 102 -1.46 1.51 -9.76
#